data_AF-A0A4R4M132-F1
#
_entry.id   AF-A0A4R4M132-F1
#
_cell.length_a   1.000
_cell.length_b   1.000
_cell.length_c   1.000
_cell.angle_alpha   90.00
_cell.angle_beta   90.00
_cell.angle_gamma   90.00
#
_symmetry.space_group_name_H-M   'P 1'
#
loop_
_entity.id
_entity.type
_entity.pdbx_description
1 polymer ?
#
loop_
_entity_poly.entity_id
_entity_poly.type
_entity_poly.pdbx_seq_one_letter_code
_entity_poly.pdbx_strand_id
1 'polypeptide(L)'
;MDDPSTDGGRSTQHREQLEKLEQSLKDALTIVRATPREDLKPQDWLETAAKVGAHLAESRDALAEVRQDVIGGARTALLLYFRGHPGEDISPQQLEGVAAIRAWARRIRELRQVGWEIDTIGAGAEAPYRLIAPRLQESVASSEGTIESVGGTNPTERLIEYLVHISPWPASPQQLERVAKTPTWRQELRELIDQGWLIESHDDSPEEIPPGHYRLANLEA
;
A
#
# COMPACT_ATOMS: atom_id res chain seq x y z
N MET A 1 -18.02 -13.68 -22.62
CA MET A 1 -17.15 -13.17 -23.71
C MET A 1 -16.14 -12.34 -22.98
N ASP A 2 -15.14 -13.03 -22.46
CA ASP A 2 -14.10 -12.48 -21.60
C ASP A 2 -13.11 -11.74 -22.49
N ASP A 3 -12.92 -10.45 -22.24
CA ASP A 3 -11.93 -9.65 -22.94
C ASP A 3 -10.55 -9.95 -22.31
N PRO A 4 -9.63 -10.66 -23.01
CA PRO A 4 -8.31 -10.99 -22.47
C PRO A 4 -7.34 -9.80 -22.48
N SER A 5 -7.79 -8.61 -22.91
CA SER A 5 -6.90 -7.50 -23.25
C SER A 5 -6.42 -6.69 -22.05
N THR A 6 -7.10 -6.75 -20.91
CA THR A 6 -6.79 -5.90 -19.74
C THR A 6 -5.66 -6.44 -18.87
N ASP A 7 -5.58 -7.77 -18.70
CA ASP A 7 -4.57 -8.43 -17.86
C ASP A 7 -3.16 -8.40 -18.49
N GLY A 8 -3.08 -8.54 -19.82
CA GLY A 8 -1.82 -8.42 -20.57
C GLY A 8 -1.20 -7.01 -20.51
N GLY A 9 -2.02 -5.98 -20.30
CA GLY A 9 -1.57 -4.58 -20.18
C GLY A 9 -0.87 -4.28 -18.86
N ARG A 10 -1.45 -4.68 -17.72
CA ARG A 10 -0.87 -4.46 -16.37
C ARG A 10 0.35 -5.32 -16.10
N SER A 11 0.31 -6.59 -16.53
CA SER A 11 1.49 -7.47 -16.48
C SER A 11 2.68 -6.89 -17.24
N THR A 12 2.42 -6.17 -18.34
CA THR A 12 3.46 -5.46 -19.10
C THR A 12 3.95 -4.20 -18.38
N GLN A 13 3.05 -3.45 -17.73
CA GLN A 13 3.39 -2.24 -16.99
C GLN A 13 4.27 -2.52 -15.78
N HIS A 14 3.92 -3.48 -14.92
CA HIS A 14 4.75 -3.83 -13.76
C HIS A 14 6.12 -4.37 -14.15
N ARG A 15 6.19 -5.16 -15.22
CA ARG A 15 7.47 -5.65 -15.77
C ARG A 15 8.37 -4.50 -16.17
N GLU A 16 7.85 -3.50 -16.90
CA GLU A 16 8.61 -2.31 -17.28
C GLU A 16 9.13 -1.54 -16.05
N GLN A 17 8.30 -1.40 -15.01
CA GLN A 17 8.72 -0.72 -13.78
C GLN A 17 9.77 -1.52 -13.00
N LEU A 18 9.67 -2.85 -12.97
CA LEU A 18 10.71 -3.71 -12.39
C LEU A 18 12.02 -3.64 -13.17
N GLU A 19 11.97 -3.55 -14.49
CA GLU A 19 13.14 -3.31 -15.34
C GLU A 19 13.79 -1.94 -15.04
N LYS A 20 12.97 -0.88 -14.86
CA LYS A 20 13.46 0.45 -14.44
C LYS A 20 14.07 0.44 -13.05
N LEU A 21 13.46 -0.28 -12.11
CA LEU A 21 14.01 -0.48 -10.76
C LEU A 21 15.38 -1.16 -10.84
N GLU A 22 15.47 -2.26 -11.60
CA GLU A 22 16.73 -2.97 -11.79
C GLU A 22 17.81 -2.07 -12.42
N GLN A 23 17.45 -1.31 -13.46
CA GLN A 23 18.38 -0.44 -14.16
C GLN A 23 18.88 0.71 -13.28
N SER A 24 17.99 1.43 -12.59
CA SER A 24 18.38 2.52 -11.68
C SER A 24 19.32 2.05 -10.56
N LEU A 25 19.08 0.85 -10.01
CA LEU A 25 19.98 0.25 -9.02
C LEU A 25 21.35 -0.11 -9.61
N LYS A 26 21.41 -0.63 -10.85
CA LYS A 26 22.66 -0.90 -11.56
C LYS A 26 23.45 0.39 -11.85
N ASP A 27 22.77 1.47 -12.20
CA ASP A 27 23.40 2.76 -12.47
C ASP A 27 23.95 3.38 -11.20
N ALA A 28 23.19 3.34 -10.10
CA ALA A 28 23.67 3.73 -8.77
C ALA A 28 24.93 2.92 -8.37
N LEU A 29 24.91 1.60 -8.56
CA LEU A 29 26.06 0.73 -8.28
C LEU A 29 27.26 1.07 -9.17
N THR A 30 27.03 1.39 -10.44
CA THR A 30 28.09 1.78 -11.40
C THR A 30 28.78 3.06 -10.95
N ILE A 31 28.02 4.07 -10.49
CA ILE A 31 28.56 5.29 -9.90
C ILE A 31 29.43 4.97 -8.69
N VAL A 32 28.90 4.19 -7.73
CA VAL A 32 29.64 3.80 -6.52
C VAL A 32 30.93 3.04 -6.86
N ARG A 33 30.93 2.22 -7.91
CA ARG A 33 32.12 1.49 -8.36
C ARG A 33 33.18 2.40 -8.98
N ALA A 34 32.78 3.46 -9.68
CA ALA A 34 33.68 4.42 -10.32
C ALA A 34 34.29 5.45 -9.34
N THR A 35 33.70 5.63 -8.15
CA THR A 35 34.20 6.56 -7.14
C THR A 35 35.58 6.13 -6.61
N PRO A 36 36.58 7.05 -6.55
CA PRO A 36 37.89 6.77 -5.97
C PRO A 36 37.78 6.20 -4.54
N ARG A 37 38.56 5.15 -4.26
CA ARG A 37 38.61 4.50 -2.93
C ARG A 37 39.69 5.07 -2.03
N GLU A 38 40.73 5.62 -2.63
CA GLU A 38 41.86 6.27 -1.97
C GLU A 38 41.87 7.74 -2.40
N ASP A 39 42.38 8.62 -1.53
CA ASP A 39 42.47 10.07 -1.75
C ASP A 39 41.16 10.75 -2.20
N LEU A 40 40.01 10.24 -1.73
CA LEU A 40 38.69 10.75 -2.09
C LEU A 40 38.52 12.20 -1.64
N LYS A 41 38.33 13.11 -2.59
CA LYS A 41 38.12 14.53 -2.29
C LYS A 41 36.66 14.77 -1.89
N PRO A 42 36.38 15.77 -1.03
CA PRO A 42 35.02 16.14 -0.66
C PRO A 42 34.11 16.43 -1.87
N GLN A 43 34.64 17.11 -2.91
CA GLN A 43 33.84 17.38 -4.11
C GLN A 43 33.46 16.09 -4.85
N ASP A 44 34.39 15.15 -4.99
CA ASP A 44 34.14 13.87 -5.67
C ASP A 44 33.09 13.04 -4.92
N TRP A 45 33.12 13.10 -3.58
CA TRP A 45 32.08 12.50 -2.74
C TRP A 45 30.71 13.17 -2.94
N LEU A 46 30.63 14.51 -2.92
CA LEU A 46 29.37 15.23 -3.11
C LEU A 46 28.73 14.91 -4.47
N GLU A 47 29.53 14.89 -5.54
CA GLU A 47 29.07 14.50 -6.88
C GLU A 47 28.59 13.04 -6.92
N THR A 48 29.33 12.14 -6.28
CA THR A 48 28.92 10.73 -6.14
C THR A 48 27.58 10.62 -5.42
N ALA A 49 27.46 11.24 -4.24
CA ALA A 49 26.27 11.16 -3.41
C ALA A 49 25.03 11.74 -4.11
N ALA A 50 25.17 12.86 -4.83
CA ALA A 50 24.08 13.47 -5.58
C ALA A 50 23.57 12.53 -6.69
N LYS A 51 24.47 11.92 -7.46
CA LYS A 51 24.12 11.01 -8.56
C LYS A 51 23.50 9.72 -8.06
N VAL A 52 24.06 9.12 -7.00
CA VAL A 52 23.46 7.95 -6.35
C VAL A 52 22.07 8.29 -5.83
N GLY A 53 21.91 9.45 -5.19
CA GLY A 53 20.61 9.91 -4.69
C GLY A 53 19.55 10.08 -5.77
N ALA A 54 19.93 10.56 -6.97
CA ALA A 54 19.03 10.67 -8.11
C ALA A 54 18.51 9.30 -8.56
N HIS A 55 19.40 8.32 -8.75
CA HIS A 55 18.98 6.98 -9.15
C HIS A 55 18.19 6.25 -8.05
N LEU A 56 18.50 6.47 -6.77
CA LEU A 56 17.67 5.93 -5.69
C LEU A 56 16.27 6.56 -5.66
N ALA A 57 16.11 7.80 -6.12
CA ALA A 57 14.79 8.40 -6.31
C ALA A 57 14.05 7.73 -7.47
N GLU A 58 14.70 7.48 -8.61
CA GLU A 58 14.13 6.72 -9.73
C GLU A 58 13.72 5.30 -9.32
N SER A 59 14.55 4.61 -8.53
CA SER A 59 14.20 3.30 -7.96
C SER A 59 12.96 3.38 -7.08
N ARG A 60 12.83 4.43 -6.26
CA ARG A 60 11.65 4.64 -5.41
C ARG A 60 10.40 4.92 -6.24
N ASP A 61 10.50 5.71 -7.30
CA ASP A 61 9.38 5.99 -8.19
C ASP A 61 8.90 4.72 -8.90
N ALA A 62 9.82 3.89 -9.40
CA ALA A 62 9.50 2.58 -9.97
C ALA A 62 8.81 1.66 -8.95
N LEU A 63 9.30 1.60 -7.69
CA LEU A 63 8.63 0.88 -6.61
C LEU A 63 7.22 1.42 -6.33
N ALA A 64 7.04 2.74 -6.39
CA ALA A 64 5.76 3.37 -6.15
C ALA A 64 4.73 3.04 -7.24
N GLU A 65 5.15 2.97 -8.50
CA GLU A 65 4.30 2.56 -9.62
C GLU A 65 3.87 1.10 -9.49
N VAL A 66 4.80 0.18 -9.16
CA VAL A 66 4.46 -1.24 -8.91
C VAL A 66 3.51 -1.37 -7.72
N ARG A 67 3.80 -0.69 -6.61
CA ARG A 67 2.91 -0.69 -5.44
C ARG A 67 1.52 -0.19 -5.81
N GLN A 68 1.42 0.88 -6.61
CA GLN A 68 0.15 1.47 -6.99
C GLN A 68 -0.74 0.51 -7.77
N ASP A 69 -0.19 -0.24 -8.73
CA ASP A 69 -0.99 -1.13 -9.57
C ASP A 69 -1.20 -2.53 -8.95
N VAL A 70 -0.32 -3.02 -8.07
CA VAL A 70 -0.57 -4.28 -7.32
C VAL A 70 -1.47 -4.07 -6.09
N ILE A 71 -1.19 -3.03 -5.29
CA ILE A 71 -1.75 -2.88 -3.94
C ILE A 71 -2.62 -1.62 -3.79
N GLY A 72 -2.30 -0.57 -4.56
CA GLY A 72 -2.89 0.75 -4.42
C GLY A 72 -2.02 1.73 -3.62
N GLY A 73 -2.69 2.61 -2.88
CA GLY A 73 -2.04 3.74 -2.21
C GLY A 73 -1.06 3.33 -1.10
N ALA A 74 -0.11 4.23 -0.81
CA ALA A 74 0.89 4.02 0.23
C ALA A 74 0.30 3.73 1.63
N ARG A 75 -0.88 4.30 1.96
CA ARG A 75 -1.56 4.05 3.24
C ARG A 75 -2.09 2.61 3.30
N THR A 76 -2.72 2.13 2.23
CA THR A 76 -3.15 0.73 2.07
C THR A 76 -1.96 -0.22 2.20
N ALA A 77 -0.87 0.03 1.47
CA ALA A 77 0.34 -0.82 1.51
C ALA A 77 0.95 -0.90 2.92
N LEU A 78 1.04 0.22 3.62
CA LEU A 78 1.54 0.25 5.00
C LEU A 78 0.66 -0.58 5.94
N LEU A 79 -0.66 -0.40 5.88
CA LEU A 79 -1.59 -1.12 6.75
C LEU A 79 -1.52 -2.63 6.50
N LEU A 80 -1.48 -3.05 5.23
CA LEU A 80 -1.29 -4.45 4.85
C LEU A 80 0.01 -5.02 5.39
N TYR A 81 1.10 -4.26 5.28
CA TYR A 81 2.39 -4.68 5.81
C TYR A 81 2.37 -4.84 7.32
N PHE A 82 1.76 -3.90 8.07
CA PHE A 82 1.58 -4.05 9.51
C PHE A 82 0.76 -5.28 9.88
N ARG A 83 -0.36 -5.53 9.17
CA ARG A 83 -1.23 -6.69 9.43
C ARG A 83 -0.55 -8.02 9.12
N GLY A 84 0.33 -8.06 8.11
CA GLY A 84 1.15 -9.24 7.80
C GLY A 84 2.33 -9.48 8.76
N HIS A 85 2.61 -8.55 9.67
CA HIS A 85 3.72 -8.64 10.64
C HIS A 85 3.21 -8.30 12.07
N PRO A 86 2.23 -9.07 12.60
CA PRO A 86 1.58 -8.74 13.86
C PRO A 86 2.57 -8.80 15.03
N GLY A 87 2.63 -7.72 15.82
CA GLY A 87 3.50 -7.63 17.00
C GLY A 87 4.99 -7.40 16.72
N GLU A 88 5.39 -7.30 15.45
CA GLU A 88 6.78 -7.03 15.07
C GLU A 88 7.15 -5.54 15.19
N ASP A 89 8.43 -5.28 15.47
CA ASP A 89 8.99 -3.92 15.42
C ASP A 89 9.48 -3.63 14.00
N ILE A 90 8.71 -2.81 13.28
CA ILE A 90 9.01 -2.46 11.89
C ILE A 90 9.81 -1.17 11.85
N SER A 91 10.97 -1.20 11.19
CA SER A 91 11.86 -0.04 11.11
C SER A 91 11.31 1.06 10.17
N PRO A 92 11.67 2.33 10.41
CA PRO A 92 11.35 3.45 9.51
C PRO A 92 11.76 3.21 8.05
N GLN A 93 12.90 2.55 7.80
CA GLN A 93 13.38 2.26 6.44
C GLN A 93 12.53 1.19 5.74
N GLN A 94 12.04 0.19 6.48
CA GLN A 94 11.06 -0.76 5.93
C GLN A 94 9.78 -0.04 5.54
N LEU A 95 9.26 0.85 6.39
CA LEU A 95 8.05 1.63 6.08
C LEU A 95 8.25 2.57 4.89
N GLU A 96 9.42 3.22 4.75
CA GLU A 96 9.74 4.02 3.56
C GLU A 96 9.73 3.15 2.29
N GLY A 97 10.32 1.95 2.35
CA GLY A 97 10.35 1.01 1.23
C GLY A 97 8.96 0.53 0.84
N VAL A 98 8.15 0.07 1.80
CA VAL A 98 6.77 -0.39 1.59
C VAL A 98 5.88 0.71 1.04
N ALA A 99 5.95 1.91 1.64
CA ALA A 99 5.20 3.06 1.18
C ALA A 99 5.71 3.60 -0.15
N ALA A 100 6.96 3.29 -0.52
CA ALA A 100 7.72 3.86 -1.63
C ALA A 100 7.61 5.39 -1.73
N ILE A 101 7.56 6.08 -0.58
CA ILE A 101 7.52 7.53 -0.47
C ILE A 101 8.29 7.99 0.76
N ARG A 102 8.96 9.15 0.67
CA ARG A 102 9.67 9.72 1.83
C ARG A 102 8.73 10.20 2.93
N ALA A 103 7.50 10.61 2.56
CA ALA A 103 6.50 11.14 3.48
C ALA A 103 5.65 10.05 4.16
N TRP A 104 6.16 8.83 4.31
CA TRP A 104 5.44 7.67 4.87
C TRP A 104 4.93 7.94 6.30
N ALA A 105 5.67 8.67 7.13
CA ALA A 105 5.26 8.97 8.51
C ALA A 105 3.93 9.74 8.60
N ARG A 106 3.59 10.50 7.54
CA ARG A 106 2.27 11.14 7.43
C ARG A 106 1.16 10.10 7.28
N ARG A 107 1.39 9.04 6.50
CA ARG A 107 0.42 7.95 6.30
C ARG A 107 0.17 7.17 7.58
N ILE A 108 1.19 6.97 8.40
CA ILE A 108 1.04 6.39 9.75
C ILE A 108 0.14 7.26 10.64
N ARG A 109 0.32 8.58 10.62
CA ARG A 109 -0.55 9.50 11.36
C ARG A 109 -2.00 9.44 10.87
N GLU A 110 -2.20 9.35 9.55
CA GLU A 110 -3.53 9.19 8.96
C GLU A 110 -4.18 7.87 9.42
N LEU A 111 -3.44 6.74 9.47
CA LEU A 111 -3.94 5.47 10.01
C LEU A 111 -4.37 5.60 11.48
N ARG A 112 -3.53 6.23 12.32
CA ARG A 112 -3.84 6.50 13.73
C ARG A 112 -5.11 7.36 13.89
N GLN A 113 -5.29 8.36 13.03
CA GLN A 113 -6.48 9.22 13.05
C GLN A 113 -7.78 8.46 12.74
N VAL A 114 -7.71 7.42 11.90
CA VAL A 114 -8.85 6.54 11.62
C VAL A 114 -9.16 5.61 12.80
N GLY A 115 -8.17 5.36 13.67
CA GLY A 115 -8.33 4.54 14.88
C GLY A 115 -7.40 3.33 14.95
N TRP A 116 -6.44 3.19 14.03
CA TRP A 116 -5.46 2.11 14.11
C TRP A 116 -4.46 2.35 15.26
N GLU A 117 -4.33 1.35 16.13
CA GLU A 117 -3.39 1.36 17.25
C GLU A 117 -1.99 0.93 16.77
N ILE A 118 -1.25 1.90 16.25
CA ILE A 118 0.16 1.72 15.86
C ILE A 118 1.02 2.49 16.84
N ASP A 119 1.89 1.83 17.59
CA ASP A 119 2.80 2.48 18.54
C ASP A 119 4.14 2.83 17.89
N THR A 120 4.83 3.81 18.47
CA THR A 120 6.25 4.10 18.19
C THR A 120 7.04 3.64 19.41
N ILE A 121 7.96 2.70 19.20
CA ILE A 121 8.66 2.01 20.28
C ILE A 121 9.98 2.73 20.57
N GLY A 122 10.04 3.42 21.70
CA GLY A 122 11.20 4.22 22.09
C GLY A 122 11.13 5.67 21.60
N ALA A 123 12.30 6.27 21.35
CA ALA A 123 12.42 7.68 20.98
C ALA A 123 13.43 7.90 19.86
N GLY A 124 13.23 8.97 19.08
CA GLY A 124 14.10 9.34 17.97
C GLY A 124 13.53 8.97 16.60
N ALA A 125 14.20 9.41 15.54
CA ALA A 125 13.76 9.21 14.16
C ALA A 125 13.82 7.75 13.70
N GLU A 126 14.67 6.95 14.35
CA GLU A 126 14.89 5.53 14.06
C GLU A 126 14.00 4.60 14.90
N ALA A 127 13.12 5.16 15.73
CA ALA A 127 12.24 4.36 16.58
C ALA A 127 11.30 3.51 15.71
N PRO A 128 11.25 2.17 15.93
CA PRO A 128 10.39 1.30 15.17
C PRO A 128 8.91 1.52 15.49
N TYR A 129 8.05 0.99 14.62
CA TYR A 129 6.61 1.04 14.76
C TYR A 129 6.06 -0.37 14.91
N ARG A 130 5.03 -0.52 15.74
CA ARG A 130 4.37 -1.80 16.00
C ARG A 130 2.87 -1.66 15.92
N LEU A 131 2.20 -2.58 15.23
CA LEU A 131 0.75 -2.70 15.29
C LEU A 131 0.36 -3.41 16.59
N ILE A 132 -0.49 -2.76 17.40
CA ILE A 132 -0.95 -3.29 18.69
C ILE A 132 -2.25 -4.07 18.52
N ALA A 133 -3.16 -3.57 17.70
CA ALA A 133 -4.44 -4.24 17.40
C ALA A 133 -4.52 -4.59 15.90
N PRO A 134 -4.77 -5.87 15.54
CA PRO A 134 -4.77 -6.32 14.14
C PRO A 134 -6.01 -5.86 13.33
N ARG A 135 -6.99 -5.27 13.99
CA ARG A 135 -8.25 -4.80 13.39
C ARG A 135 -8.81 -3.59 14.11
N LEU A 136 -9.60 -2.79 13.39
CA LEU A 136 -10.44 -1.76 13.99
C LEU A 136 -11.58 -2.38 14.81
N GLN A 137 -12.04 -1.66 15.84
CA GLN A 137 -13.32 -1.97 16.47
C GLN A 137 -14.45 -1.80 15.44
N GLU A 138 -15.46 -2.67 15.49
CA GLU A 138 -16.58 -2.66 14.53
C GLU A 138 -17.28 -1.28 14.47
N SER A 139 -17.50 -0.66 15.62
CA SER A 139 -18.11 0.69 15.72
C SER A 139 -17.30 1.77 14.99
N VAL A 140 -15.98 1.65 14.97
CA VAL A 140 -15.07 2.55 14.24
C VAL A 140 -15.07 2.20 12.76
N ALA A 141 -14.97 0.91 12.41
CA ALA A 141 -14.96 0.42 11.04
C ALA A 141 -16.23 0.83 10.26
N SER A 142 -17.40 0.75 10.91
CA SER A 142 -18.68 1.16 10.31
C SER A 142 -18.96 2.67 10.40
N SER A 143 -18.06 3.47 10.97
CA SER A 143 -18.29 4.90 11.17
C SER A 143 -18.18 5.72 9.88
N GLU A 144 -18.90 6.84 9.85
CA GLU A 144 -18.79 7.86 8.80
C GLU A 144 -17.36 8.40 8.67
N GLY A 145 -16.66 8.57 9.80
CA GLY A 145 -15.27 9.02 9.82
C GLY A 145 -14.34 8.08 9.06
N THR A 146 -14.55 6.76 9.16
CA THR A 146 -13.77 5.78 8.39
C THR A 146 -14.04 5.92 6.90
N ILE A 147 -15.31 6.02 6.48
CA ILE A 147 -15.69 6.22 5.07
C ILE A 147 -15.08 7.51 4.50
N GLU A 148 -15.18 8.62 5.23
CA GLU A 148 -14.64 9.92 4.82
C GLU A 148 -13.12 9.97 4.80
N SER A 149 -12.47 9.14 5.63
CA SER A 149 -11.02 9.05 5.67
C SER A 149 -10.42 8.35 4.45
N VAL A 150 -11.20 7.56 3.72
CA VAL A 150 -10.75 6.80 2.55
C VAL A 150 -10.25 7.76 1.48
N GLY A 151 -8.98 7.57 1.10
CA GLY A 151 -8.34 8.25 0.00
C GLY A 151 -8.45 7.41 -1.27
N GLY A 152 -7.79 7.84 -2.33
CA GLY A 152 -7.77 7.11 -3.60
C GLY A 152 -8.25 7.98 -4.76
N THR A 153 -7.55 7.86 -5.87
CA THR A 153 -7.77 8.70 -7.07
C THR A 153 -8.91 8.18 -7.92
N ASN A 154 -9.14 6.86 -7.90
CA ASN A 154 -10.20 6.16 -8.64
C ASN A 154 -11.06 5.29 -7.71
N PRO A 155 -12.22 4.78 -8.17
CA PRO A 155 -13.12 3.99 -7.31
C PRO A 155 -12.51 2.68 -6.81
N THR A 156 -11.73 1.98 -7.65
CA THR A 156 -11.03 0.73 -7.31
C THR A 156 -10.10 0.91 -6.11
N GLU A 157 -9.26 1.97 -6.13
CA GLU A 157 -8.37 2.33 -5.01
C GLU A 157 -9.14 2.65 -3.73
N ARG A 158 -10.24 3.41 -3.84
CA ARG A 158 -11.08 3.75 -2.68
C ARG A 158 -11.69 2.49 -2.06
N LEU A 159 -12.23 1.61 -2.90
CA LEU A 159 -12.86 0.37 -2.46
C LEU A 159 -11.86 -0.54 -1.74
N ILE A 160 -10.68 -0.78 -2.33
CA ILE A 160 -9.70 -1.67 -1.68
C ILE A 160 -9.16 -1.04 -0.39
N GLU A 161 -8.89 0.26 -0.37
CA GLU A 161 -8.45 0.94 0.84
C GLU A 161 -9.49 0.80 1.96
N TYR A 162 -10.76 1.05 1.65
CA TYR A 162 -11.84 0.90 2.62
C TYR A 162 -11.96 -0.54 3.14
N LEU A 163 -11.97 -1.53 2.24
CA LEU A 163 -12.10 -2.93 2.61
C LEU A 163 -10.92 -3.43 3.46
N VAL A 164 -9.69 -2.98 3.18
CA VAL A 164 -8.52 -3.26 4.01
C VAL A 164 -8.67 -2.64 5.40
N HIS A 165 -9.20 -1.42 5.49
CA HIS A 165 -9.43 -0.73 6.76
C HIS A 165 -10.45 -1.46 7.65
N ILE A 166 -11.55 -1.93 7.07
CA ILE A 166 -12.65 -2.48 7.85
C ILE A 166 -12.58 -4.00 8.01
N SER A 167 -11.76 -4.72 7.25
CA SER A 167 -11.61 -6.17 7.39
C SER A 167 -11.28 -6.54 8.85
N PRO A 168 -11.99 -7.51 9.46
CA PRO A 168 -12.88 -8.51 8.84
C PRO A 168 -14.39 -8.12 8.84
N TRP A 169 -14.75 -6.86 9.04
CA TRP A 169 -16.14 -6.44 9.07
C TRP A 169 -16.73 -6.33 7.64
N PRO A 170 -17.95 -6.81 7.38
CA PRO A 170 -18.58 -6.71 6.07
C PRO A 170 -19.04 -5.27 5.77
N ALA A 171 -18.83 -4.83 4.52
CA ALA A 171 -19.34 -3.57 3.99
C ALA A 171 -20.73 -3.74 3.39
N SER A 172 -21.65 -2.84 3.73
CA SER A 172 -22.95 -2.74 3.08
C SER A 172 -22.86 -2.14 1.67
N PRO A 173 -23.84 -2.41 0.79
CA PRO A 173 -23.97 -1.75 -0.51
C PRO A 173 -23.90 -0.21 -0.43
N GLN A 174 -24.53 0.38 0.59
CA GLN A 174 -24.58 1.83 0.76
C GLN A 174 -23.19 2.38 1.13
N GLN A 175 -22.42 1.68 1.96
CA GLN A 175 -21.05 2.08 2.29
C GLN A 175 -20.15 2.01 1.05
N LEU A 176 -20.22 0.91 0.29
CA LEU A 176 -19.42 0.71 -0.92
C LEU A 176 -19.72 1.75 -1.99
N GLU A 177 -20.99 2.08 -2.22
CA GLU A 177 -21.39 3.13 -3.16
C GLU A 177 -20.85 4.51 -2.75
N ARG A 178 -20.94 4.84 -1.45
CA ARG A 178 -20.41 6.11 -0.92
C ARG A 178 -18.90 6.22 -1.02
N VAL A 179 -18.18 5.13 -0.75
CA VAL A 179 -16.73 5.03 -0.89
C VAL A 179 -16.32 5.14 -2.36
N ALA A 180 -16.96 4.38 -3.24
CA ALA A 180 -16.68 4.39 -4.66
C ALA A 180 -17.02 5.73 -5.32
N LYS A 181 -18.02 6.45 -4.80
CA LYS A 181 -18.55 7.71 -5.38
C LYS A 181 -19.08 7.51 -6.81
N THR A 182 -19.53 6.31 -7.12
CA THR A 182 -20.11 5.93 -8.41
C THR A 182 -21.14 4.82 -8.21
N PRO A 183 -22.27 4.83 -8.96
CA PRO A 183 -23.24 3.74 -8.91
C PRO A 183 -22.71 2.44 -9.52
N THR A 184 -21.60 2.50 -10.27
CA THR A 184 -20.99 1.33 -10.93
C THR A 184 -20.17 0.45 -10.02
N TRP A 185 -19.98 0.80 -8.73
CA TRP A 185 -19.00 0.20 -7.79
C TRP A 185 -18.86 -1.33 -7.80
N ARG A 186 -19.91 -2.07 -8.18
CA ARG A 186 -19.86 -3.53 -8.34
C ARG A 186 -18.94 -3.98 -9.46
N GLN A 187 -18.77 -3.18 -10.51
CA GLN A 187 -17.82 -3.43 -11.59
C GLN A 187 -16.39 -3.29 -11.07
N GLU A 188 -16.09 -2.22 -10.35
CA GLU A 188 -14.76 -1.99 -9.77
C GLU A 188 -14.45 -3.02 -8.67
N LEU A 189 -15.47 -3.49 -7.94
CA LEU A 189 -15.30 -4.60 -7.00
C LEU A 189 -14.98 -5.92 -7.70
N ARG A 190 -15.66 -6.24 -8.81
CA ARG A 190 -15.32 -7.41 -9.63
C ARG A 190 -13.91 -7.30 -10.18
N GLU A 191 -13.51 -6.12 -10.62
CA GLU A 191 -12.15 -5.87 -11.09
C GLU A 191 -11.11 -6.18 -10.01
N LEU A 192 -11.36 -5.83 -8.75
CA LEU A 192 -10.50 -6.21 -7.62
C LEU A 192 -10.44 -7.73 -7.42
N ILE A 193 -11.58 -8.42 -7.53
CA ILE A 193 -11.63 -9.89 -7.44
C ILE A 193 -10.84 -10.53 -8.58
N ASP A 194 -11.00 -10.02 -9.81
CA ASP A 194 -10.27 -10.49 -11.00
C ASP A 194 -8.76 -10.24 -10.87
N GLN A 195 -8.35 -9.20 -10.13
CA GLN A 195 -6.95 -8.94 -9.75
C GLN A 195 -6.42 -9.87 -8.65
N GLY A 196 -7.26 -10.75 -8.10
CA GLY A 196 -6.87 -11.72 -7.07
C GLY A 196 -7.10 -11.27 -5.63
N TRP A 197 -7.78 -10.14 -5.39
CA TRP A 197 -8.19 -9.78 -4.04
C TRP A 197 -9.29 -10.75 -3.55
N LEU A 198 -9.08 -11.33 -2.37
CA LEU A 198 -10.02 -12.27 -1.76
C LEU A 198 -11.21 -11.52 -1.12
N ILE A 199 -12.12 -11.05 -1.97
CA ILE A 199 -13.34 -10.36 -1.53
C ILE A 199 -14.50 -11.36 -1.54
N GLU A 200 -14.97 -11.68 -0.35
CA GLU A 200 -16.07 -12.61 -0.11
C GLU A 200 -17.40 -11.86 -0.09
N SER A 201 -18.46 -12.57 -0.43
CA SER A 201 -19.84 -12.14 -0.41
C SER A 201 -20.70 -13.07 0.46
N HIS A 202 -21.99 -12.78 0.58
CA HIS A 202 -22.94 -13.66 1.27
C HIS A 202 -22.90 -15.10 0.75
N ASP A 203 -22.71 -15.31 -0.56
CA ASP A 203 -22.74 -16.64 -1.14
C ASP A 203 -21.55 -17.51 -0.67
N ASP A 204 -20.44 -16.87 -0.31
CA ASP A 204 -19.22 -17.52 0.18
C ASP A 204 -19.31 -17.83 1.69
N SER A 205 -19.98 -16.97 2.47
CA SER A 205 -20.14 -17.12 3.92
C SER A 205 -21.49 -16.57 4.43
N PRO A 206 -22.61 -17.30 4.21
CA PRO A 206 -23.96 -16.80 4.49
C PRO A 206 -24.24 -16.44 5.95
N GLU A 207 -23.52 -17.08 6.89
CA GLU A 207 -23.68 -16.87 8.33
C GLU A 207 -22.93 -15.62 8.83
N GLU A 208 -21.89 -15.18 8.11
CA GLU A 208 -21.01 -14.08 8.53
C GLU A 208 -21.23 -12.80 7.72
N ILE A 209 -21.66 -12.93 6.45
CA ILE A 209 -21.80 -11.82 5.53
C ILE A 209 -23.29 -11.67 5.18
N PRO A 210 -23.96 -10.56 5.53
CA PRO A 210 -25.35 -10.36 5.17
C PRO A 210 -25.57 -10.27 3.66
N PRO A 211 -26.79 -10.55 3.15
CA PRO A 211 -27.08 -10.46 1.72
C PRO A 211 -26.66 -9.12 1.10
N GLY A 212 -25.95 -9.20 -0.02
CA GLY A 212 -25.43 -8.04 -0.75
C GLY A 212 -24.24 -7.32 -0.11
N HIS A 213 -23.76 -7.76 1.06
CA HIS A 213 -22.55 -7.23 1.68
C HIS A 213 -21.30 -7.92 1.12
N TYR A 214 -20.16 -7.26 1.28
CA TYR A 214 -18.86 -7.76 0.84
C TYR A 214 -17.81 -7.55 1.92
N ARG A 215 -16.86 -8.47 2.03
CA ARG A 215 -15.77 -8.41 3.01
C ARG A 215 -14.47 -8.80 2.32
N LEU A 216 -13.38 -8.11 2.62
CA LEU A 216 -12.05 -8.63 2.31
C LEU A 216 -11.68 -9.70 3.34
N ALA A 217 -11.47 -10.93 2.88
CA ALA A 217 -11.05 -12.06 3.70
C ALA A 217 -9.78 -11.71 4.50
N ASN A 218 -9.60 -12.35 5.65
CA ASN A 218 -8.41 -12.11 6.46
C ASN A 218 -7.16 -12.42 5.65
N LEU A 219 -6.30 -11.42 5.51
CA LEU A 219 -5.00 -11.54 4.85
C LEU A 219 -3.92 -12.16 5.77
N GLU A 220 -4.30 -12.44 7.01
CA GLU A 220 -3.52 -13.09 8.06
C GLU A 220 -3.76 -14.61 7.97
N ALA A 221 -3.07 -15.28 7.05
CA ALA A 221 -3.02 -16.74 6.93
C ALA A 221 -1.68 -17.28 7.43
#